data_AF-A0A841PED0-F1
#
_entry.id   AF-A0A841PED0-F1
#
_cell.length_a   1.000
_cell.length_b   1.000
_cell.length_c   1.000
_cell.angle_alpha   90.00
_cell.angle_beta   90.00
_cell.angle_gamma   90.00
#
_symmetry.space_group_name_H-M   'P 1'
#
loop_
_entity.id
_entity.type
_entity.pdbx_description
1 polymer ?
#
loop_
_entity_poly.entity_id
_entity_poly.type
_entity_poly.pdbx_seq_one_letter_code
_entity_poly.pdbx_strand_id
1 'polypeptide(L)'
;MTEALTDATEFMTDDDVDFEFSRSAVRARSSIFLDFDQSSAFMADEVILFSGGLDSLAGVVEKLATTDARLALVTHRSAQKRMPHQDWLAARLKERFPGRILWIPIKARRSAGEASETTQRSRPLLFAALGFLVSHILDTRQLLLFENGVVSQNLPISPQVIGSLATRTTHPLVVHRLGHLLRLMTGEPFEFSNPYTWLTKTQVVSRLRDHGATDLIAESVSCSEVHNRTVVKTHCGACSQCIDRRFAMIANGMGEYDPASIYETEVLTDTREKSESRTMALDWTRHAHSLANMDDLTFLERFGSEIGRIIEGFPDQPSRQTALNIMELQRRHGQAVQETLAWGVKNYSAELIAGALPATSLLRMFLSVMNGQATMPDTATLKDRYAIQDQDLKQATSNKQNGIFPLRLTLSGEEKSCRLTVAGLGEVKGVNASVVVPMRPVHDEDVGGGRVAKEFRFTASGAVAAALNPTSRLWSSAFCAAGANSKNSTL
;
A
#
# COMPACT_ATOMS: atom_id res chain seq x y z
N MET A 1 1.31 -5.09 28.29
CA MET A 1 2.31 -4.53 27.36
C MET A 1 2.61 -5.49 26.22
N THR A 2 3.09 -6.71 26.50
CA THR A 2 3.33 -7.74 25.46
C THR A 2 2.11 -8.01 24.59
N GLU A 3 0.95 -8.24 25.20
CA GLU A 3 -0.31 -8.47 24.48
C GLU A 3 -0.67 -7.32 23.51
N ALA A 4 -0.55 -6.07 23.96
CA ALA A 4 -0.80 -4.90 23.10
C ALA A 4 0.23 -4.76 21.97
N LEU A 5 1.49 -5.18 22.20
CA LEU A 5 2.52 -5.20 21.17
C LEU A 5 2.23 -6.29 20.12
N THR A 6 1.86 -7.49 20.56
CA THR A 6 1.42 -8.59 19.70
C THR A 6 0.22 -8.15 18.88
N ASP A 7 -0.86 -7.68 19.51
CA ASP A 7 -2.09 -7.26 18.85
C ASP A 7 -1.88 -6.15 17.79
N ALA A 8 -1.03 -5.16 18.08
CA ALA A 8 -0.69 -4.13 17.11
C ALA A 8 0.13 -4.69 15.94
N THR A 9 1.07 -5.59 16.23
CA THR A 9 1.99 -6.15 15.23
C THR A 9 1.28 -7.14 14.31
N GLU A 10 0.53 -8.10 14.85
CA GLU A 10 -0.23 -9.08 14.08
C GLU A 10 -1.21 -8.38 13.14
N PHE A 11 -1.93 -7.36 13.62
CA PHE A 11 -2.84 -6.64 12.75
C PHE A 11 -2.13 -5.82 11.68
N MET A 12 -0.98 -5.18 11.96
CA MET A 12 -0.31 -4.37 10.93
C MET A 12 0.40 -5.22 9.87
N THR A 13 0.90 -6.41 10.24
CA THR A 13 1.68 -7.27 9.35
C THR A 13 0.90 -8.43 8.75
N ASP A 14 -0.23 -8.81 9.37
CA ASP A 14 -1.01 -10.01 9.05
C ASP A 14 -0.20 -11.31 9.25
N ASP A 15 0.78 -11.27 10.17
CA ASP A 15 1.63 -12.40 10.56
C ASP A 15 1.32 -12.80 12.01
N ASP A 16 1.50 -14.07 12.38
CA ASP A 16 1.48 -14.53 13.77
C ASP A 16 2.82 -14.19 14.43
N VAL A 17 2.80 -13.44 15.54
CA VAL A 17 4.04 -13.01 16.21
C VAL A 17 4.05 -13.29 17.70
N ASP A 18 5.20 -13.73 18.20
CA ASP A 18 5.46 -13.91 19.63
C ASP A 18 6.67 -13.09 20.07
N PHE A 19 6.60 -12.53 21.27
CA PHE A 19 7.62 -11.65 21.83
C PHE A 19 8.12 -12.15 23.17
N GLU A 20 9.35 -12.67 23.18
CA GLU A 20 10.09 -12.99 24.40
C GLU A 20 11.05 -11.86 24.78
N PHE A 21 10.87 -11.32 25.98
CA PHE A 21 11.75 -10.27 26.51
C PHE A 21 12.76 -10.87 27.48
N SER A 22 14.05 -10.66 27.22
CA SER A 22 15.13 -10.99 28.14
C SER A 22 15.81 -9.73 28.65
N ARG A 23 16.29 -9.78 29.90
CA ARG A 23 17.02 -8.66 30.49
C ARG A 23 18.37 -8.54 29.79
N SER A 24 18.61 -7.41 29.12
CA SER A 24 19.92 -7.11 28.54
C SER A 24 20.99 -7.05 29.64
N ALA A 25 22.06 -7.85 29.48
CA ALA A 25 23.27 -7.74 30.30
C ALA A 25 24.05 -6.44 30.00
N VAL A 26 23.86 -5.89 28.81
CA VAL A 26 24.39 -4.59 28.42
C VAL A 26 23.46 -3.52 28.96
N ARG A 27 23.90 -2.81 30.00
CA ARG A 27 23.28 -1.54 30.38
C ARG A 27 23.47 -0.62 29.18
N ALA A 28 22.38 -0.25 28.49
CA ALA A 28 22.47 0.68 27.37
C ALA A 28 23.24 1.90 27.87
N ARG A 29 24.40 2.19 27.25
CA ARG A 29 25.09 3.45 27.51
C ARG A 29 24.06 4.54 27.19
N SER A 30 23.72 5.38 28.17
CA SER A 30 23.00 6.62 27.90
C SER A 30 23.77 7.31 26.77
N SER A 31 23.14 7.42 25.61
CA SER A 31 23.78 8.01 24.44
C SER A 31 24.21 9.42 24.81
N ILE A 32 25.52 9.65 24.78
CA ILE A 32 26.20 10.94 25.01
C ILE A 32 25.91 11.92 23.85
N PHE A 33 25.19 11.49 22.81
CA PHE A 33 24.91 12.28 21.60
C PHE A 33 23.60 13.06 21.63
N LEU A 34 22.80 12.91 22.69
CA LEU A 34 21.57 13.67 22.89
C LEU A 34 21.72 14.50 24.17
N ASP A 35 22.70 15.39 24.17
CA ASP A 35 22.93 16.35 25.26
C ASP A 35 21.95 17.51 25.08
N PHE A 36 20.72 17.34 25.58
CA PHE A 36 19.71 18.39 25.65
C PHE A 36 19.91 19.16 26.96
N ASP A 37 20.91 20.03 27.01
CA ASP A 37 21.06 21.00 28.10
C ASP A 37 19.75 21.80 28.23
N GLN A 38 19.04 21.60 29.35
CA GLN A 38 17.72 22.17 29.63
C GLN A 38 17.72 23.71 29.57
N SER A 39 18.87 24.36 29.67
CA SER A 39 18.98 25.83 29.64
C SER A 39 18.96 26.43 28.23
N SER A 40 19.13 25.61 27.17
CA SER A 40 19.14 26.03 25.76
C SER A 40 18.41 25.06 24.80
N ALA A 41 17.80 23.99 25.32
CA ALA A 41 17.13 22.96 24.54
C ALA A 41 15.88 23.49 23.82
N PHE A 42 15.70 23.07 22.57
CA PHE A 42 14.48 23.32 21.82
C PHE A 42 13.31 22.61 22.51
N MET A 43 12.33 23.39 23.00
CA MET A 43 11.06 22.85 23.48
C MET A 43 10.14 22.60 22.28
N ALA A 44 9.70 21.36 22.08
CA ALA A 44 8.70 21.04 21.07
C ALA A 44 7.33 20.92 21.75
N ASP A 45 6.30 21.50 21.13
CA ASP A 45 4.93 21.29 21.56
C ASP A 45 4.41 19.95 21.02
N GLU A 46 4.85 19.57 19.82
CA GLU A 46 4.37 18.39 19.10
C GLU A 46 5.50 17.65 18.38
N VAL A 47 5.38 16.32 18.31
CA VAL A 47 6.27 15.46 17.53
C VAL A 47 5.52 14.93 16.32
N ILE A 48 6.10 15.11 15.13
CA ILE A 48 5.51 14.67 13.86
C ILE A 48 6.43 13.64 13.19
N LEU A 49 5.86 12.51 12.78
CA LEU A 49 6.49 11.55 11.88
C LEU A 49 6.58 12.14 10.47
N PHE A 50 7.74 12.70 10.12
CA PHE A 50 7.98 13.41 8.87
C PHE A 50 8.71 12.52 7.86
N SER A 51 8.00 12.00 6.86
CA SER A 51 8.57 11.10 5.85
C SER A 51 9.25 11.85 4.69
N GLY A 52 8.94 13.13 4.49
CA GLY A 52 9.30 13.90 3.30
C GLY A 52 8.40 13.62 2.09
N GLY A 53 7.30 12.89 2.29
CA GLY A 53 6.22 12.76 1.31
C GLY A 53 5.24 13.93 1.37
N LEU A 54 4.41 14.05 0.34
CA LEU A 54 3.48 15.18 0.14
C LEU A 54 2.56 15.41 1.34
N ASP A 55 2.03 14.34 1.93
CA ASP A 55 1.05 14.41 3.02
C ASP A 55 1.69 14.88 4.33
N SER A 56 2.85 14.30 4.66
CA SER A 56 3.63 14.75 5.82
C SER A 56 4.12 16.20 5.67
N LEU A 57 4.42 16.64 4.45
CA LEU A 57 4.80 18.02 4.16
C LEU A 57 3.60 18.97 4.35
N ALA A 58 2.44 18.63 3.78
CA ALA A 58 1.21 19.39 3.93
C ALA A 58 0.83 19.57 5.41
N GLY A 59 0.88 18.47 6.19
CA GLY A 59 0.59 18.51 7.62
C GLY A 59 1.51 19.44 8.40
N VAL A 60 2.82 19.36 8.15
CA VAL A 60 3.81 20.24 8.81
C VAL A 60 3.58 21.70 8.43
N VAL A 61 3.36 22.00 7.15
CA VAL A 61 3.10 23.37 6.67
C VAL A 61 1.81 23.92 7.27
N GLU A 62 0.72 23.16 7.25
CA GLU A 62 -0.57 23.57 7.82
C GLU A 62 -0.42 23.87 9.32
N LYS A 63 0.20 22.98 10.09
CA LYS A 63 0.44 23.20 11.53
C LYS A 63 1.25 24.45 11.80
N LEU A 64 2.34 24.68 11.07
CA LEU A 64 3.19 25.85 11.27
C LEU A 64 2.52 27.15 10.82
N ALA A 65 1.70 27.09 9.77
CA ALA A 65 1.00 28.26 9.23
C ALA A 65 -0.25 28.66 10.04
N THR A 66 -0.88 27.72 10.73
CA THR A 66 -2.18 27.95 11.44
C THR A 66 -2.05 28.06 12.95
N THR A 67 -0.89 27.72 13.51
CA THR A 67 -0.61 27.76 14.95
C THR A 67 0.76 28.37 15.22
N ASP A 68 1.08 28.65 16.48
CA ASP A 68 2.43 29.05 16.94
C ASP A 68 3.28 27.87 17.44
N ALA A 69 2.80 26.63 17.27
CA ALA A 69 3.45 25.43 17.78
C ALA A 69 4.90 25.25 17.24
N ARG A 70 5.76 24.72 18.10
CA ARG A 70 7.14 24.31 17.80
C ARG A 70 7.15 22.80 17.56
N LEU A 71 7.64 22.39 16.40
CA LEU A 71 7.50 21.02 15.92
C LEU A 71 8.85 20.28 15.95
N ALA A 72 8.85 19.08 16.50
CA ALA A 72 9.92 18.11 16.32
C ALA A 72 9.58 17.14 15.18
N LEU A 73 10.34 17.21 14.09
CA LEU A 73 10.13 16.42 12.88
C LEU A 73 11.05 15.20 12.92
N VAL A 74 10.48 14.01 13.11
CA VAL A 74 11.22 12.74 13.16
C VAL A 74 11.21 12.09 11.78
N THR A 75 12.38 11.90 11.18
CA THR A 75 12.51 11.33 9.84
C THR A 75 13.33 10.06 9.84
N HIS A 76 12.71 8.94 9.45
CA HIS A 76 13.45 7.72 9.17
C HIS A 76 14.11 7.78 7.77
N ARG A 77 15.44 7.81 7.74
CA ARG A 77 16.27 7.82 6.52
C ARG A 77 16.44 6.41 5.94
N SER A 78 15.35 5.86 5.41
CA SER A 78 15.32 4.49 4.89
C SER A 78 16.06 4.28 3.58
N ALA A 79 16.30 5.33 2.80
CA ALA A 79 16.90 5.21 1.48
C ALA A 79 17.80 6.41 1.16
N GLN A 80 19.02 6.13 0.68
CA GLN A 80 20.00 7.17 0.33
C GLN A 80 19.46 8.17 -0.69
N LYS A 81 18.67 7.71 -1.65
CA LYS A 81 18.10 8.54 -2.72
C LYS A 81 17.04 9.53 -2.25
N ARG A 82 16.41 9.30 -1.09
CA ARG A 82 15.44 10.24 -0.50
C ARG A 82 16.08 11.27 0.43
N MET A 83 17.29 11.00 0.92
CA MET A 83 17.93 11.85 1.92
C MET A 83 18.14 13.30 1.44
N PRO A 84 18.63 13.57 0.21
CA PRO A 84 18.80 14.93 -0.27
C PRO A 84 17.50 15.74 -0.28
N HIS A 85 16.40 15.13 -0.70
CA HIS A 85 15.07 15.77 -0.70
C HIS A 85 14.58 16.05 0.73
N GLN A 86 14.80 15.12 1.66
CA GLN A 86 14.47 15.32 3.07
C GLN A 86 15.31 16.44 3.70
N ASP A 87 16.62 16.50 3.39
CA ASP A 87 17.52 17.58 3.80
C ASP A 87 17.04 18.94 3.26
N TRP A 88 16.69 18.99 1.96
CA TRP A 88 16.21 20.20 1.31
C TRP A 88 14.89 20.69 1.91
N LEU A 89 13.90 19.80 2.06
CA LEU A 89 12.60 20.15 2.65
C LEU A 89 12.75 20.64 4.09
N ALA A 90 13.54 19.96 4.91
CA ALA A 90 13.77 20.37 6.29
C ALA A 90 14.47 21.74 6.38
N ALA A 91 15.42 22.02 5.50
CA ALA A 91 16.08 23.33 5.41
C ALA A 91 15.09 24.43 5.01
N ARG A 92 14.29 24.21 3.96
CA ARG A 92 13.29 25.17 3.48
C ARG A 92 12.20 25.45 4.50
N LEU A 93 11.73 24.42 5.20
CA LEU A 93 10.77 24.59 6.29
C LEU A 93 11.37 25.42 7.44
N LYS A 94 12.64 25.20 7.81
CA LYS A 94 13.33 25.99 8.84
C LYS A 94 13.53 27.44 8.43
N GLU A 95 13.85 27.69 7.16
CA GLU A 95 13.95 29.06 6.62
C GLU A 95 12.59 29.78 6.66
N ARG A 96 11.52 29.07 6.32
CA ARG A 96 10.15 29.62 6.27
C ARG A 96 9.53 29.82 7.65
N PHE A 97 9.90 28.99 8.63
CA PHE A 97 9.41 29.05 10.01
C PHE A 97 10.57 29.06 11.01
N PRO A 98 11.33 30.18 11.11
CA PRO A 98 12.52 30.26 11.93
C PRO A 98 12.25 29.98 13.41
N GLY A 99 13.12 29.18 14.04
CA GLY A 99 13.05 28.88 15.48
C GLY A 99 11.93 27.93 15.91
N ARG A 100 11.10 27.45 14.98
CA ARG A 100 9.92 26.61 15.27
C ARG A 100 10.06 25.14 14.89
N ILE A 101 11.22 24.73 14.36
CA ILE A 101 11.44 23.35 13.88
C ILE A 101 12.72 22.75 14.43
N LEU A 102 12.59 21.62 15.12
CA LEU A 102 13.67 20.68 15.42
C LEU A 102 13.56 19.49 14.48
N TRP A 103 14.50 19.35 13.55
CA TRP A 103 14.51 18.20 12.64
C TRP A 103 15.48 17.12 13.11
N ILE A 104 14.97 15.90 13.27
CA ILE A 104 15.70 14.74 13.82
C ILE A 104 15.73 13.62 12.76
N PRO A 105 16.77 13.61 11.91
CA PRO A 105 16.98 12.53 10.96
C PRO A 105 17.62 11.29 11.62
N ILE A 106 16.97 10.14 11.50
CA ILE A 106 17.42 8.88 12.10
C ILE A 106 17.73 7.86 11.01
N LYS A 107 18.93 7.27 11.06
CA LYS A 107 19.32 6.12 10.23
C LYS A 107 19.15 4.86 11.06
N ALA A 108 18.08 4.11 10.82
CA ALA A 108 17.89 2.77 11.37
C ALA A 108 18.11 1.76 10.23
N ARG A 109 19.13 0.91 10.37
CA ARG A 109 19.47 -0.10 9.36
C ARG A 109 19.75 -1.42 10.06
N ARG A 110 19.46 -2.52 9.36
CA ARG A 110 19.91 -3.86 9.78
C ARG A 110 21.43 -3.88 9.78
N SER A 111 22.02 -4.42 10.85
CA SER A 111 23.47 -4.53 11.02
C SER A 111 24.07 -5.78 10.38
N ALA A 112 23.28 -6.85 10.17
CA ALA A 112 23.74 -8.10 9.58
C ALA A 112 22.63 -8.86 8.82
N GLY A 113 23.03 -9.55 7.75
CA GLY A 113 22.20 -10.46 6.96
C GLY A 113 21.24 -9.79 5.98
N GLU A 114 20.91 -10.50 4.90
CA GLU A 114 19.79 -10.13 4.02
C GLU A 114 18.46 -10.25 4.78
N ALA A 115 17.47 -9.46 4.37
CA ALA A 115 16.16 -9.54 4.97
C ALA A 115 15.45 -10.81 4.49
N SER A 116 15.04 -11.65 5.43
CA SER A 116 14.17 -12.80 5.15
C SER A 116 12.82 -12.38 4.58
N GLU A 117 12.36 -11.19 4.96
CA GLU A 117 11.12 -10.56 4.51
C GLU A 117 11.42 -9.12 4.04
N THR A 118 10.95 -8.75 2.86
CA THR A 118 11.27 -7.48 2.18
C THR A 118 10.10 -6.51 2.09
N THR A 119 8.88 -6.92 2.43
CA THR A 119 7.61 -6.18 2.30
C THR A 119 7.47 -4.96 3.22
N GLN A 120 8.44 -4.69 4.10
CA GLN A 120 8.46 -3.52 5.00
C GLN A 120 7.17 -3.31 5.84
N ARG A 121 6.33 -4.35 6.02
CA ARG A 121 5.01 -4.23 6.69
C ARG A 121 5.10 -3.79 8.14
N SER A 122 6.16 -4.16 8.84
CA SER A 122 6.43 -3.78 10.24
C SER A 122 7.10 -2.40 10.39
N ARG A 123 7.34 -1.69 9.30
CA ARG A 123 7.94 -0.34 9.32
C ARG A 123 7.15 0.71 10.13
N PRO A 124 5.80 0.70 10.19
CA PRO A 124 5.05 1.60 11.07
C PRO A 124 5.44 1.47 12.53
N LEU A 125 5.64 0.25 13.03
CA LEU A 125 6.08 -0.01 14.41
C LEU A 125 7.42 0.65 14.69
N LEU A 126 8.40 0.49 13.79
CA LEU A 126 9.69 1.18 13.89
C LEU A 126 9.50 2.71 13.94
N PHE A 127 8.67 3.26 13.05
CA PHE A 127 8.53 4.71 12.97
C PHE A 127 7.80 5.30 14.19
N ALA A 128 6.77 4.61 14.68
CA ALA A 128 6.08 4.96 15.92
C ALA A 128 7.02 4.86 17.13
N ALA A 129 7.87 3.83 17.22
CA ALA A 129 8.86 3.71 18.29
C ALA A 129 9.89 4.85 18.27
N LEU A 130 10.36 5.26 17.09
CA LEU A 130 11.26 6.42 16.95
C LEU A 130 10.57 7.73 17.36
N GLY A 131 9.34 7.93 16.91
CA GLY A 131 8.52 9.09 17.29
C GLY A 131 8.30 9.15 18.80
N PHE A 132 7.87 8.04 19.38
CA PHE A 132 7.64 7.90 20.82
C PHE A 132 8.89 8.16 21.66
N LEU A 133 10.06 7.64 21.24
CA LEU A 133 11.32 7.91 21.93
C LEU A 133 11.62 9.42 21.96
N VAL A 134 11.45 10.10 20.82
CA VAL A 134 11.63 11.56 20.73
C VAL A 134 10.59 12.27 21.58
N SER A 135 9.32 11.86 21.53
CA SER A 135 8.26 12.43 22.35
C SER A 135 8.56 12.32 23.84
N HIS A 136 9.07 11.17 24.28
CA HIS A 136 9.45 10.94 25.68
C HIS A 136 10.64 11.81 26.11
N ILE A 137 11.64 11.99 25.24
CA ILE A 137 12.81 12.84 25.53
C ILE A 137 12.41 14.32 25.63
N LEU A 138 11.48 14.77 24.79
CA LEU A 138 11.02 16.16 24.73
C LEU A 138 9.83 16.44 25.66
N ASP A 139 9.44 15.48 26.50
CA ASP A 139 8.28 15.56 27.42
C ASP A 139 6.96 15.97 26.74
N THR A 140 6.75 15.47 25.51
CA THR A 140 5.51 15.66 24.76
C THR A 140 4.59 14.46 24.93
N ARG A 141 3.28 14.72 25.03
CA ARG A 141 2.25 13.68 25.20
C ARG A 141 1.50 13.34 23.90
N GLN A 142 1.98 13.83 22.77
CA GLN A 142 1.34 13.63 21.47
C GLN A 142 2.38 13.24 20.41
N LEU A 143 2.00 12.27 19.58
CA LEU A 143 2.67 11.90 18.35
C LEU A 143 1.68 12.04 17.20
N LEU A 144 2.09 12.74 16.15
CA LEU A 144 1.28 12.96 14.96
C LEU A 144 1.91 12.26 13.77
N LEU A 145 1.07 11.69 12.91
CA LEU A 145 1.41 11.34 11.54
C LEU A 145 0.43 12.02 10.60
N PHE A 146 0.84 12.28 9.36
CA PHE A 146 -0.07 12.82 8.34
C PHE A 146 -0.01 11.94 7.10
N GLU A 147 -1.12 11.25 6.84
CA GLU A 147 -1.39 10.48 5.63
C GLU A 147 -2.88 10.64 5.31
N ASN A 148 -3.21 10.87 4.04
CA ASN A 148 -4.61 11.01 3.64
C ASN A 148 -5.44 9.77 4.01
N GLY A 149 -6.74 9.98 4.23
CA GLY A 149 -7.66 8.96 4.70
C GLY A 149 -7.87 7.82 3.73
N VAL A 150 -7.82 8.08 2.41
CA VAL A 150 -8.06 7.05 1.37
C VAL A 150 -6.95 6.00 1.43
N VAL A 151 -5.70 6.46 1.43
CA VAL A 151 -4.51 5.60 1.56
C VAL A 151 -4.47 4.94 2.94
N SER A 152 -4.84 5.65 4.00
CA SER A 152 -4.86 5.10 5.36
C SER A 152 -5.88 3.98 5.52
N GLN A 153 -7.10 4.14 4.99
CA GLN A 153 -8.14 3.12 5.02
C GLN A 153 -7.85 1.95 4.08
N ASN A 154 -7.13 2.20 2.97
CA ASN A 154 -6.64 1.22 2.01
C ASN A 154 -7.69 0.16 1.60
N LEU A 155 -8.89 0.62 1.20
CA LEU A 155 -9.93 -0.30 0.74
C LEU A 155 -9.42 -1.13 -0.46
N PRO A 156 -9.72 -2.45 -0.53
CA PRO A 156 -9.19 -3.33 -1.56
C PRO A 156 -9.49 -2.84 -2.98
N ILE A 157 -8.43 -2.49 -3.70
CA ILE A 157 -8.48 -2.03 -5.09
C ILE A 157 -9.00 -3.15 -6.01
N SER A 158 -8.61 -4.39 -5.72
CA SER A 158 -8.98 -5.60 -6.46
C SER A 158 -9.23 -6.76 -5.48
N PRO A 159 -10.11 -7.74 -5.79
CA PRO A 159 -10.34 -8.92 -4.95
C PRO A 159 -9.09 -9.75 -4.65
N GLN A 160 -8.01 -9.57 -5.41
CA GLN A 160 -6.74 -10.25 -5.20
C GLN A 160 -5.87 -9.59 -4.11
N VAL A 161 -6.19 -8.34 -3.72
CA VAL A 161 -5.48 -7.61 -2.67
C VAL A 161 -6.12 -7.95 -1.34
N ILE A 162 -5.73 -9.10 -0.79
CA ILE A 162 -6.23 -9.61 0.50
C ILE A 162 -5.09 -9.83 1.49
N GLY A 163 -5.41 -9.73 2.77
CA GLY A 163 -4.48 -10.00 3.87
C GLY A 163 -3.19 -9.19 3.77
N SER A 164 -2.06 -9.88 3.83
CA SER A 164 -0.71 -9.31 3.83
C SER A 164 -0.29 -8.58 2.54
N LEU A 165 -1.10 -8.65 1.47
CA LEU A 165 -0.96 -7.83 0.26
C LEU A 165 -1.56 -6.42 0.41
N ALA A 166 -2.45 -6.21 1.39
CA ALA A 166 -2.99 -4.91 1.74
C ALA A 166 -2.16 -4.28 2.86
N THR A 167 -1.41 -3.21 2.54
CA THR A 167 -0.62 -2.50 3.56
C THR A 167 -1.53 -1.81 4.58
N ARG A 168 -1.26 -1.96 5.88
CA ARG A 168 -2.01 -1.31 6.97
C ARG A 168 -1.18 -0.21 7.67
N THR A 169 -0.29 0.45 6.93
CA THR A 169 0.77 1.33 7.47
C THR A 169 0.27 2.43 8.39
N THR A 170 -0.78 3.15 7.99
CA THR A 170 -1.43 4.23 8.75
C THR A 170 -2.90 3.91 8.98
N HIS A 171 -3.26 2.63 8.94
CA HIS A 171 -4.64 2.19 9.12
C HIS A 171 -5.17 2.68 10.48
N PRO A 172 -6.39 3.21 10.57
CA PRO A 172 -6.91 3.78 11.83
C PRO A 172 -6.79 2.83 13.03
N LEU A 173 -7.09 1.54 12.83
CA LEU A 173 -6.90 0.53 13.88
C LEU A 173 -5.44 0.28 14.25
N VAL A 174 -4.47 0.37 13.30
CA VAL A 174 -3.04 0.29 13.62
C VAL A 174 -2.62 1.49 14.46
N VAL A 175 -3.04 2.71 14.08
CA VAL A 175 -2.75 3.94 14.83
C VAL A 175 -3.33 3.85 16.24
N HIS A 176 -4.57 3.37 16.36
CA HIS A 176 -5.22 3.16 17.65
C HIS A 176 -4.48 2.15 18.53
N ARG A 177 -4.18 0.95 18.02
CA ARG A 177 -3.48 -0.11 18.76
C ARG A 177 -2.07 0.30 19.17
N LEU A 178 -1.34 0.97 18.28
CA LEU A 178 -0.04 1.55 18.62
C LEU A 178 -0.19 2.64 19.69
N GLY A 179 -1.17 3.53 19.58
CA GLY A 179 -1.44 4.53 20.62
C GLY A 179 -1.73 3.90 21.99
N HIS A 180 -2.50 2.82 22.02
CA HIS A 180 -2.75 2.04 23.23
C HIS A 180 -1.46 1.42 23.80
N LEU A 181 -0.62 0.81 22.97
CA LEU A 181 0.70 0.31 23.38
C LEU A 181 1.56 1.42 24.01
N LEU A 182 1.64 2.58 23.38
CA LEU A 182 2.45 3.71 23.85
C LEU A 182 1.97 4.26 25.21
N ARG A 183 0.65 4.32 25.44
CA ARG A 183 0.06 4.66 26.75
C ARG A 183 0.49 3.67 27.83
N LEU A 184 0.41 2.36 27.54
CA LEU A 184 0.84 1.32 28.49
C LEU A 184 2.34 1.40 28.82
N MET A 185 3.18 1.84 27.89
CA MET A 185 4.62 1.99 28.12
C MET A 185 4.97 3.15 29.05
N THR A 186 4.21 4.25 29.01
CA THR A 186 4.45 5.42 29.86
C THR A 186 3.74 5.36 31.20
N GLY A 187 2.59 4.68 31.26
CA GLY A 187 1.66 4.77 32.38
C GLY A 187 0.89 6.10 32.42
N GLU A 188 1.01 6.94 31.38
CA GLU A 188 0.47 8.29 31.30
C GLU A 188 -0.44 8.45 30.05
N PRO A 189 -1.30 9.46 30.00
CA PRO A 189 -2.03 9.81 28.79
C PRO A 189 -1.05 10.15 27.65
N PHE A 190 -1.19 9.44 26.53
CA PHE A 190 -0.41 9.66 25.31
C PHE A 190 -1.31 9.55 24.10
N GLU A 191 -1.27 10.50 23.18
CA GLU A 191 -2.08 10.49 21.96
C GLU A 191 -1.21 10.15 20.74
N PHE A 192 -1.64 9.17 19.96
CA PHE A 192 -1.11 8.92 18.62
C PHE A 192 -2.24 9.08 17.61
N SER A 193 -2.15 10.07 16.72
CA SER A 193 -3.25 10.40 15.82
C SER A 193 -2.80 10.79 14.40
N ASN A 194 -3.75 10.65 13.46
CA ASN A 194 -3.62 11.07 12.07
C ASN A 194 -4.69 12.14 11.75
N PRO A 195 -4.35 13.44 11.80
CA PRO A 195 -5.32 14.51 11.53
C PRO A 195 -5.93 14.46 10.11
N TYR A 196 -5.27 13.79 9.15
CA TYR A 196 -5.72 13.69 7.76
C TYR A 196 -6.59 12.47 7.46
N THR A 197 -7.04 11.75 8.49
CA THR A 197 -7.81 10.51 8.31
C THR A 197 -9.14 10.68 7.54
N TRP A 198 -9.65 11.92 7.45
CA TRP A 198 -10.88 12.26 6.71
C TRP A 198 -10.65 13.18 5.51
N LEU A 199 -9.39 13.35 5.10
CA LEU A 199 -9.03 14.12 3.91
C LEU A 199 -8.63 13.21 2.75
N THR A 200 -9.04 13.58 1.54
CA THR A 200 -8.51 12.94 0.30
C THR A 200 -7.13 13.51 -0.02
N LYS A 201 -6.33 12.82 -0.84
CA LYS A 201 -5.06 13.37 -1.33
C LYS A 201 -5.27 14.73 -2.00
N THR A 202 -6.34 14.91 -2.77
CA THR A 202 -6.73 16.19 -3.37
C THR A 202 -6.87 17.30 -2.33
N GLN A 203 -7.53 17.05 -1.20
CA GLN A 203 -7.64 18.04 -0.13
C GLN A 203 -6.33 18.27 0.61
N VAL A 204 -5.51 17.23 0.79
CA VAL A 204 -4.17 17.37 1.38
C VAL A 204 -3.29 18.27 0.52
N VAL A 205 -3.30 18.08 -0.80
CA VAL A 205 -2.57 18.93 -1.75
C VAL A 205 -3.06 20.38 -1.70
N SER A 206 -4.37 20.60 -1.55
CA SER A 206 -4.92 21.95 -1.47
C SER A 206 -4.36 22.73 -0.27
N ARG A 207 -4.06 22.07 0.86
CA ARG A 207 -3.42 22.71 2.03
C ARG A 207 -2.09 23.36 1.69
N LEU A 208 -1.27 22.73 0.84
CA LEU A 208 0.00 23.32 0.43
C LEU A 208 -0.22 24.60 -0.38
N ARG A 209 -1.21 24.64 -1.26
CA ARG A 209 -1.59 25.87 -1.98
C ARG A 209 -2.12 26.93 -1.03
N ASP A 210 -3.07 26.56 -0.17
CA ASP A 210 -3.78 27.49 0.71
C ASP A 210 -2.82 28.13 1.74
N HIS A 211 -1.70 27.48 2.06
CA HIS A 211 -0.63 28.01 2.91
C HIS A 211 0.61 28.48 2.12
N GLY A 212 0.50 28.64 0.80
CA GLY A 212 1.52 29.24 -0.08
C GLY A 212 2.81 28.42 -0.21
N ALA A 213 2.77 27.11 -0.05
CA ALA A 213 3.91 26.18 -0.06
C ALA A 213 3.95 25.27 -1.29
N THR A 214 3.43 25.74 -2.43
CA THR A 214 3.44 25.00 -3.70
C THR A 214 4.85 24.80 -4.25
N ASP A 215 5.78 25.69 -3.90
CA ASP A 215 7.21 25.64 -4.24
C ASP A 215 7.92 24.40 -3.66
N LEU A 216 7.38 23.80 -2.60
CA LEU A 216 7.96 22.63 -1.94
C LEU A 216 7.52 21.29 -2.57
N ILE A 217 6.52 21.31 -3.46
CA ILE A 217 5.84 20.09 -3.95
C ILE A 217 6.79 19.20 -4.76
N ALA A 218 7.56 19.78 -5.68
CA ALA A 218 8.46 19.03 -6.57
C ALA A 218 9.52 18.23 -5.82
N GLU A 219 9.91 18.68 -4.63
CA GLU A 219 10.93 18.04 -3.79
C GLU A 219 10.35 16.98 -2.84
N SER A 220 9.02 16.94 -2.66
CA SER A 220 8.38 15.89 -1.86
C SER A 220 8.32 14.55 -2.60
N VAL A 221 8.54 13.43 -1.88
CA VAL A 221 8.63 12.09 -2.49
C VAL A 221 7.58 11.15 -1.90
N SER A 222 6.50 10.92 -2.65
CA SER A 222 5.40 10.01 -2.26
C SER A 222 5.59 8.56 -2.71
N CYS A 223 6.49 8.32 -3.68
CA CYS A 223 6.63 7.01 -4.34
C CYS A 223 6.99 5.87 -3.37
N SER A 224 6.21 4.78 -3.35
CA SER A 224 6.51 3.58 -2.55
C SER A 224 7.72 2.78 -3.06
N GLU A 225 8.02 2.85 -4.36
CA GLU A 225 9.13 2.15 -4.99
C GLU A 225 10.40 2.98 -4.94
N VAL A 226 11.34 2.67 -4.03
CA VAL A 226 12.54 3.51 -3.81
C VAL A 226 13.82 2.92 -4.38
N HIS A 227 13.92 1.58 -4.45
CA HIS A 227 15.16 0.90 -4.83
C HIS A 227 15.60 1.24 -6.26
N ASN A 228 14.64 1.29 -7.18
CA ASN A 228 14.89 1.50 -8.61
C ASN A 228 14.80 2.97 -9.06
N ARG A 229 14.80 3.95 -8.14
CA ARG A 229 14.67 5.39 -8.47
C ARG A 229 16.01 6.07 -8.66
N THR A 230 16.03 7.31 -9.12
CA THR A 230 17.22 8.18 -9.06
C THR A 230 16.92 9.42 -8.24
N VAL A 231 17.93 10.26 -7.98
CA VAL A 231 17.72 11.55 -7.28
C VAL A 231 16.93 12.54 -8.17
N VAL A 232 16.95 12.36 -9.49
CA VAL A 232 16.19 13.20 -10.43
C VAL A 232 14.80 12.62 -10.67
N LYS A 233 14.71 11.33 -11.03
CA LYS A 233 13.45 10.60 -11.20
C LYS A 233 13.03 9.96 -9.89
N THR A 234 12.49 10.78 -9.01
CA THR A 234 12.09 10.41 -7.65
C THR A 234 10.83 9.54 -7.62
N HIS A 235 9.99 9.60 -8.65
CA HIS A 235 8.73 8.87 -8.75
C HIS A 235 8.77 7.81 -9.87
N CYS A 236 8.16 6.66 -9.62
CA CYS A 236 8.05 5.62 -10.65
C CYS A 236 6.88 5.84 -11.62
N GLY A 237 5.83 6.56 -11.22
CA GLY A 237 4.62 6.76 -12.05
C GLY A 237 3.76 5.51 -12.26
N ALA A 238 4.15 4.40 -11.64
CA ALA A 238 3.53 3.08 -11.81
C ALA A 238 2.87 2.54 -10.54
N CYS A 239 3.27 2.99 -9.35
CA CYS A 239 2.65 2.56 -8.10
C CYS A 239 1.43 3.43 -7.76
N SER A 240 0.50 2.89 -6.97
CA SER A 240 -0.72 3.58 -6.53
C SER A 240 -0.44 4.95 -5.93
N GLN A 241 0.62 5.09 -5.12
CA GLN A 241 1.01 6.37 -4.50
C GLN A 241 1.44 7.44 -5.51
N CYS A 242 2.06 7.05 -6.64
CA CYS A 242 2.41 7.98 -7.71
C CYS A 242 1.17 8.37 -8.52
N ILE A 243 0.26 7.42 -8.76
CA ILE A 243 -0.97 7.67 -9.50
C ILE A 243 -1.88 8.60 -8.70
N ASP A 244 -2.14 8.29 -7.43
CA ASP A 244 -2.94 9.10 -6.52
C ASP A 244 -2.39 10.53 -6.37
N ARG A 245 -1.06 10.66 -6.18
CA ARG A 245 -0.38 11.97 -6.19
C ARG A 245 -0.69 12.75 -7.47
N ARG A 246 -0.42 12.16 -8.64
CA ARG A 246 -0.56 12.88 -9.91
C ARG A 246 -2.01 13.27 -10.20
N PHE A 247 -2.96 12.39 -9.87
CA PHE A 247 -4.39 12.68 -9.98
C PHE A 247 -4.79 13.83 -9.04
N ALA A 248 -4.39 13.79 -7.77
CA ALA A 248 -4.68 14.86 -6.81
C ALA A 248 -4.11 16.22 -7.23
N MET A 249 -2.90 16.24 -7.80
CA MET A 249 -2.28 17.45 -8.34
C MET A 249 -3.08 18.02 -9.52
N ILE A 250 -3.51 17.18 -10.46
CA ILE A 250 -4.28 17.60 -11.63
C ILE A 250 -5.68 18.08 -11.24
N ALA A 251 -6.38 17.35 -10.36
CA ALA A 251 -7.71 17.73 -9.86
C ALA A 251 -7.70 19.11 -9.19
N ASN A 252 -6.60 19.52 -8.54
CA ASN A 252 -6.45 20.86 -7.96
C ASN A 252 -5.98 21.94 -8.95
N GLY A 253 -5.78 21.61 -10.23
CA GLY A 253 -5.15 22.53 -11.20
C GLY A 253 -3.68 22.83 -10.88
N MET A 254 -3.01 21.97 -10.11
CA MET A 254 -1.65 22.17 -9.61
C MET A 254 -0.61 21.30 -10.33
N GLY A 255 -0.96 20.70 -11.48
CA GLY A 255 -0.09 19.78 -12.22
C GLY A 255 1.25 20.37 -12.66
N GLU A 256 1.38 21.70 -12.72
CA GLU A 256 2.63 22.42 -13.02
C GLU A 256 3.68 22.32 -11.89
N TYR A 257 3.24 22.22 -10.63
CA TYR A 257 4.11 22.10 -9.46
C TYR A 257 4.61 20.66 -9.23
N ASP A 258 4.13 19.72 -10.03
CA ASP A 258 4.46 18.29 -10.00
C ASP A 258 4.97 17.86 -11.39
N PRO A 259 6.16 18.33 -11.82
CA PRO A 259 6.58 18.24 -13.20
C PRO A 259 6.80 16.80 -13.64
N ALA A 260 6.40 16.46 -14.88
CA ALA A 260 6.53 15.11 -15.43
C ALA A 260 7.98 14.57 -15.40
N SER A 261 8.99 15.45 -15.41
CA SER A 261 10.40 15.08 -15.35
C SER A 261 10.84 14.34 -14.09
N ILE A 262 10.09 14.43 -12.98
CA ILE A 262 10.39 13.68 -11.75
C ILE A 262 9.87 12.23 -11.80
N TYR A 263 9.07 11.92 -12.82
CA TYR A 263 8.49 10.60 -13.06
C TYR A 263 9.31 9.82 -14.09
N GLU A 264 9.41 8.51 -13.89
CA GLU A 264 9.92 7.60 -14.92
C GLU A 264 8.90 7.30 -15.99
N THR A 265 7.64 7.20 -15.58
CA THR A 265 6.48 7.03 -16.44
C THR A 265 5.51 8.14 -16.09
N GLU A 266 5.31 9.11 -16.99
CA GLU A 266 4.23 10.07 -16.85
C GLU A 266 2.90 9.31 -16.73
N VAL A 267 2.14 9.62 -15.69
CA VAL A 267 1.07 8.73 -15.20
C VAL A 267 -0.03 8.53 -16.24
N LEU A 268 -0.41 9.57 -16.98
CA LEU A 268 -1.56 9.54 -17.87
C LEU A 268 -1.19 9.06 -19.27
N THR A 269 -0.05 9.51 -19.79
CA THR A 269 0.23 9.53 -21.23
C THR A 269 1.37 8.63 -21.67
N ASP A 270 2.34 8.32 -20.80
CA ASP A 270 3.48 7.49 -21.19
C ASP A 270 3.11 6.01 -21.36
N THR A 271 3.93 5.32 -22.15
CA THR A 271 3.88 3.87 -22.33
C THR A 271 4.14 3.14 -21.01
N ARG A 272 3.29 2.15 -20.69
CA ARG A 272 3.51 1.22 -19.58
C ARG A 272 3.96 -0.14 -20.10
N GLU A 273 5.26 -0.40 -20.01
CA GLU A 273 5.87 -1.63 -20.56
C GLU A 273 5.54 -2.87 -19.71
N LYS A 274 5.59 -2.74 -18.38
CA LYS A 274 5.43 -3.85 -17.44
C LYS A 274 3.96 -4.24 -17.25
N SER A 275 3.68 -5.53 -17.14
CA SER A 275 2.34 -6.06 -16.82
C SER A 275 1.81 -5.47 -15.52
N GLU A 276 2.62 -5.46 -14.47
CA GLU A 276 2.23 -5.04 -13.12
C GLU A 276 1.87 -3.55 -13.10
N SER A 277 2.60 -2.73 -13.87
CA SER A 277 2.32 -1.30 -14.03
C SER A 277 0.98 -1.05 -14.74
N ARG A 278 0.66 -1.85 -15.76
CA ARG A 278 -0.62 -1.77 -16.48
C ARG A 278 -1.78 -2.20 -15.60
N THR A 279 -1.64 -3.33 -14.89
CA THR A 279 -2.65 -3.84 -13.97
C THR A 279 -2.91 -2.85 -12.84
N MET A 280 -1.87 -2.38 -12.15
CA MET A 280 -2.01 -1.39 -11.07
C MET A 280 -2.70 -0.12 -11.56
N ALA A 281 -2.30 0.42 -12.72
CA ALA A 281 -2.91 1.62 -13.28
C ALA A 281 -4.40 1.44 -13.59
N LEU A 282 -4.76 0.33 -14.23
CA LEU A 282 -6.15 0.03 -14.59
C LEU A 282 -7.00 -0.27 -13.35
N ASP A 283 -6.56 -1.16 -12.47
CA ASP A 283 -7.32 -1.58 -11.30
C ASP A 283 -7.52 -0.41 -10.33
N TRP A 284 -6.46 0.36 -10.07
CA TRP A 284 -6.57 1.56 -9.23
C TRP A 284 -7.55 2.57 -9.82
N THR A 285 -7.42 2.89 -11.12
CA THR A 285 -8.27 3.90 -11.76
C THR A 285 -9.72 3.46 -11.82
N ARG A 286 -9.99 2.20 -12.17
CA ARG A 286 -11.36 1.64 -12.21
C ARG A 286 -11.98 1.58 -10.82
N HIS A 287 -11.21 1.15 -9.83
CA HIS A 287 -11.65 1.13 -8.44
C HIS A 287 -12.06 2.53 -8.01
N ALA A 288 -11.13 3.50 -8.06
CA ALA A 288 -11.38 4.86 -7.60
C ALA A 288 -12.52 5.53 -8.38
N HIS A 289 -12.56 5.39 -9.71
CA HIS A 289 -13.64 5.89 -10.55
C HIS A 289 -15.01 5.32 -10.13
N SER A 290 -15.09 4.04 -9.76
CA SER A 290 -16.35 3.41 -9.34
C SER A 290 -16.89 3.96 -8.02
N LEU A 291 -16.02 4.44 -7.12
CA LEU A 291 -16.42 4.93 -5.79
C LEU A 291 -17.29 6.19 -5.85
N ALA A 292 -17.12 7.03 -6.88
CA ALA A 292 -17.83 8.30 -7.01
C ALA A 292 -19.36 8.14 -7.03
N ASN A 293 -19.84 7.09 -7.69
CA ASN A 293 -21.27 6.86 -7.98
C ASN A 293 -21.79 5.55 -7.37
N MET A 294 -21.00 4.90 -6.50
CA MET A 294 -21.42 3.67 -5.82
C MET A 294 -22.50 4.00 -4.78
N ASP A 295 -23.63 3.29 -4.85
CA ASP A 295 -24.69 3.43 -3.85
C ASP A 295 -24.27 2.82 -2.50
N ASP A 296 -24.98 3.23 -1.45
CA ASP A 296 -24.66 2.87 -0.06
C ASP A 296 -24.68 1.35 0.18
N LEU A 297 -25.65 0.63 -0.40
CA LEU A 297 -25.81 -0.81 -0.17
C LEU A 297 -24.68 -1.57 -0.85
N THR A 298 -24.42 -1.29 -2.13
CA THR A 298 -23.29 -1.91 -2.87
C THR A 298 -21.96 -1.64 -2.18
N PHE A 299 -21.75 -0.43 -1.64
CA PHE A 299 -20.53 -0.09 -0.92
C PHE A 299 -20.35 -0.95 0.34
N LEU A 300 -21.41 -1.11 1.14
CA LEU A 300 -21.40 -1.93 2.35
C LEU A 300 -21.26 -3.43 2.05
N GLU A 301 -21.90 -3.93 0.98
CA GLU A 301 -21.76 -5.30 0.52
C GLU A 301 -20.31 -5.61 0.14
N ARG A 302 -19.65 -4.66 -0.55
CA ARG A 302 -18.29 -4.83 -1.04
C ARG A 302 -17.21 -4.64 0.03
N PHE A 303 -17.39 -3.67 0.93
CA PHE A 303 -16.33 -3.23 1.86
C PHE A 303 -16.68 -3.39 3.34
N GLY A 304 -17.83 -3.98 3.67
CA GLY A 304 -18.33 -4.04 5.05
C GLY A 304 -17.35 -4.60 6.08
N SER A 305 -16.54 -5.61 5.72
CA SER A 305 -15.51 -6.15 6.62
C SER A 305 -14.41 -5.14 6.93
N GLU A 306 -13.93 -4.41 5.93
CA GLU A 306 -12.89 -3.40 6.11
C GLU A 306 -13.43 -2.16 6.82
N ILE A 307 -14.68 -1.77 6.53
CA ILE A 307 -15.37 -0.70 7.26
C ILE A 307 -15.45 -1.03 8.75
N GLY A 308 -15.78 -2.28 9.11
CA GLY A 308 -15.78 -2.74 10.50
C GLY A 308 -14.43 -2.51 11.19
N ARG A 309 -13.34 -2.95 10.55
CA ARG A 309 -11.97 -2.76 11.06
C ARG A 309 -11.58 -1.29 11.17
N ILE A 310 -12.00 -0.45 10.23
CA ILE A 310 -11.74 1.00 10.28
C ILE A 310 -12.49 1.61 11.47
N ILE A 311 -13.75 1.23 11.69
CA ILE A 311 -14.58 1.71 12.81
C ILE A 311 -13.95 1.34 14.16
N GLU A 312 -13.39 0.14 14.31
CA GLU A 312 -12.65 -0.25 15.51
C GLU A 312 -11.47 0.68 15.84
N GLY A 313 -10.90 1.35 14.84
CA GLY A 313 -9.87 2.38 15.04
C GLY A 313 -10.38 3.70 15.63
N PHE A 314 -11.70 3.87 15.76
CA PHE A 314 -12.35 5.07 16.29
C PHE A 314 -13.36 4.73 17.40
N PRO A 315 -12.91 4.16 18.54
CA PRO A 315 -13.82 3.68 19.58
C PRO A 315 -14.69 4.79 20.19
N ASP A 316 -14.23 6.04 20.15
CA ASP A 316 -14.93 7.19 20.71
C ASP A 316 -15.95 7.81 19.74
N GLN A 317 -16.08 7.30 18.51
CA GLN A 317 -16.99 7.81 17.49
C GLN A 317 -18.18 6.86 17.25
N PRO A 318 -19.40 7.38 17.01
CA PRO A 318 -20.54 6.52 16.69
C PRO A 318 -20.32 5.73 15.40
N SER A 319 -20.41 4.40 15.43
CA SER A 319 -20.09 3.52 14.29
C SER A 319 -20.84 3.88 13.01
N ARG A 320 -22.11 4.27 13.12
CA ARG A 320 -22.92 4.73 11.98
C ARG A 320 -22.34 6.00 11.34
N GLN A 321 -21.94 6.98 12.16
CA GLN A 321 -21.36 8.22 11.65
C GLN A 321 -19.99 7.97 11.02
N THR A 322 -19.17 7.13 11.63
CA THR A 322 -17.88 6.73 11.09
C THR A 322 -18.03 6.04 9.73
N ALA A 323 -18.99 5.13 9.58
CA ALA A 323 -19.30 4.50 8.29
C ALA A 323 -19.69 5.52 7.22
N LEU A 324 -20.56 6.49 7.54
CA LEU A 324 -20.94 7.56 6.62
C LEU A 324 -19.73 8.44 6.23
N ASN A 325 -18.85 8.76 7.18
CA ASN A 325 -17.63 9.52 6.92
C ASN A 325 -16.67 8.77 5.99
N ILE A 326 -16.55 7.44 6.14
CA ILE A 326 -15.77 6.57 5.24
C ILE A 326 -16.33 6.66 3.82
N MET A 327 -17.64 6.46 3.67
CA MET A 327 -18.30 6.50 2.36
C MET A 327 -18.14 7.86 1.68
N GLU A 328 -18.33 8.95 2.42
CA GLU A 328 -18.18 10.31 1.93
C GLU A 328 -16.73 10.60 1.49
N LEU A 329 -15.74 10.16 2.28
CA LEU A 329 -14.33 10.29 1.90
C LEU A 329 -14.02 9.58 0.57
N GLN A 330 -14.49 8.34 0.42
CA GLN A 330 -14.25 7.52 -0.77
C GLN A 330 -14.97 8.07 -2.01
N ARG A 331 -16.18 8.62 -1.85
CA ARG A 331 -16.90 9.33 -2.93
C ARG A 331 -16.16 10.56 -3.41
N ARG A 332 -15.70 11.43 -2.49
CA ARG A 332 -14.92 12.63 -2.85
C ARG A 332 -13.62 12.27 -3.55
N HIS A 333 -12.98 11.16 -3.17
CA HIS A 333 -11.82 10.65 -3.89
C HIS A 333 -12.18 10.22 -5.31
N GLY A 334 -13.25 9.44 -5.49
CA GLY A 334 -13.70 9.02 -6.81
C GLY A 334 -14.09 10.19 -7.72
N GLN A 335 -14.73 11.23 -7.17
CA GLN A 335 -15.07 12.46 -7.91
C GLN A 335 -13.82 13.17 -8.43
N ALA A 336 -12.80 13.36 -7.59
CA ALA A 336 -11.53 13.95 -8.03
C ALA A 336 -10.83 13.11 -9.12
N VAL A 337 -10.98 11.78 -9.07
CA VAL A 337 -10.48 10.89 -10.13
C VAL A 337 -11.24 11.08 -11.43
N GLN A 338 -12.58 11.19 -11.39
CA GLN A 338 -13.40 11.51 -12.56
C GLN A 338 -13.04 12.86 -13.18
N GLU A 339 -12.85 13.89 -12.36
CA GLU A 339 -12.42 15.23 -12.80
C GLU A 339 -11.06 15.18 -13.52
N THR A 340 -10.10 14.44 -12.96
CA THR A 340 -8.78 14.25 -13.59
C THR A 340 -8.88 13.54 -14.93
N LEU A 341 -9.71 12.51 -15.04
CA LEU A 341 -9.90 11.77 -16.29
C LEU A 341 -10.57 12.66 -17.35
N ALA A 342 -11.60 13.43 -16.97
CA ALA A 342 -12.24 14.39 -17.85
C ALA A 342 -11.26 15.48 -18.33
N TRP A 343 -10.43 15.99 -17.43
CA TRP A 343 -9.33 16.90 -17.76
C TRP A 343 -8.35 16.25 -18.76
N GLY A 344 -7.98 14.99 -18.54
CA GLY A 344 -7.09 14.24 -19.44
C GLY A 344 -7.67 14.09 -20.84
N VAL A 345 -8.94 13.70 -20.97
CA VAL A 345 -9.62 13.61 -22.26
C VAL A 345 -9.66 14.96 -22.97
N LYS A 346 -9.98 16.03 -22.25
CA LYS A 346 -10.04 17.38 -22.81
C LYS A 346 -8.66 17.83 -23.34
N ASN A 347 -7.62 17.67 -22.52
CA ASN A 347 -6.30 18.21 -22.80
C ASN A 347 -5.50 17.38 -23.81
N TYR A 348 -5.78 16.09 -23.93
CA TYR A 348 -5.13 15.21 -24.92
C TYR A 348 -6.08 14.78 -26.04
N SER A 349 -7.09 15.59 -26.34
CA SER A 349 -8.13 15.28 -27.32
C SER A 349 -7.58 15.11 -28.74
N ALA A 350 -6.61 15.94 -29.14
CA ALA A 350 -5.98 15.85 -30.46
C ALA A 350 -5.18 14.54 -30.62
N GLU A 351 -4.40 14.17 -29.61
CA GLU A 351 -3.60 12.96 -29.58
C GLU A 351 -4.47 11.70 -29.50
N LEU A 352 -5.59 11.77 -28.76
CA LEU A 352 -6.57 10.69 -28.71
C LEU A 352 -7.24 10.46 -30.07
N ILE A 353 -7.69 11.53 -30.74
CA ILE A 353 -8.32 11.46 -32.08
C ILE A 353 -7.32 10.94 -33.12
N ALA A 354 -6.08 11.42 -33.07
CA ALA A 354 -5.02 10.99 -33.98
C ALA A 354 -4.50 9.56 -33.68
N GLY A 355 -4.88 8.96 -32.55
CA GLY A 355 -4.34 7.67 -32.11
C GLY A 355 -2.86 7.73 -31.73
N ALA A 356 -2.34 8.92 -31.41
CA ALA A 356 -0.94 9.18 -31.12
C ALA A 356 -0.53 8.74 -29.71
N LEU A 357 -1.49 8.61 -28.77
CA LEU A 357 -1.19 8.10 -27.44
C LEU A 357 -0.88 6.59 -27.46
N PRO A 358 0.17 6.13 -26.74
CA PRO A 358 0.52 4.72 -26.65
C PRO A 358 -0.65 3.83 -26.26
N ALA A 359 -0.71 2.62 -26.82
CA ALA A 359 -1.76 1.63 -26.51
C ALA A 359 -1.88 1.32 -25.01
N THR A 360 -0.74 1.37 -24.32
CA THR A 360 -0.58 1.04 -22.90
C THR A 360 -0.50 2.27 -22.00
N SER A 361 -0.80 3.48 -22.48
CA SER A 361 -0.95 4.64 -21.61
C SER A 361 -2.21 4.51 -20.76
N LEU A 362 -2.20 5.08 -19.55
CA LEU A 362 -3.33 4.95 -18.61
C LEU A 362 -4.61 5.48 -19.26
N LEU A 363 -4.54 6.68 -19.87
CA LEU A 363 -5.71 7.33 -20.45
C LEU A 363 -6.34 6.47 -21.56
N ARG A 364 -5.53 5.90 -22.46
CA ARG A 364 -6.04 5.07 -23.56
C ARG A 364 -6.53 3.71 -23.08
N MET A 365 -5.82 3.07 -22.14
CA MET A 365 -6.25 1.80 -21.56
C MET A 365 -7.59 1.94 -20.83
N PHE A 366 -7.76 2.99 -20.02
CA PHE A 366 -9.01 3.23 -19.29
C PHE A 366 -10.20 3.44 -20.25
N LEU A 367 -10.04 4.29 -21.27
CA LEU A 367 -11.10 4.55 -22.26
C LEU A 367 -11.44 3.31 -23.10
N SER A 368 -10.43 2.53 -23.48
CA SER A 368 -10.65 1.27 -24.23
C SER A 368 -11.46 0.25 -23.42
N VAL A 369 -11.21 0.16 -22.11
CA VAL A 369 -11.91 -0.76 -21.21
C VAL A 369 -13.31 -0.27 -20.88
N MET A 370 -13.56 1.05 -20.82
CA MET A 370 -14.92 1.57 -20.62
C MET A 370 -15.85 1.28 -21.81
N ASN A 371 -15.29 1.18 -23.02
CA ASN A 371 -16.04 0.84 -24.23
C ASN A 371 -16.24 -0.68 -24.42
N GLY A 372 -15.57 -1.52 -23.62
CA GLY A 372 -15.76 -2.97 -23.61
C GLY A 372 -16.45 -3.42 -22.33
N GLN A 373 -17.58 -4.12 -22.42
CA GLN A 373 -18.24 -4.71 -21.24
C GLN A 373 -17.30 -5.73 -20.57
N ALA A 374 -16.60 -5.30 -19.51
CA ALA A 374 -15.90 -6.20 -18.61
C ALA A 374 -16.83 -6.52 -17.44
N THR A 375 -17.54 -7.65 -17.54
CA THR A 375 -18.26 -8.27 -16.43
C THR A 375 -17.25 -8.74 -15.37
N MET A 376 -17.34 -8.18 -14.17
CA MET A 376 -16.67 -8.73 -12.99
C MET A 376 -17.48 -9.94 -12.50
N PRO A 377 -16.86 -11.05 -12.07
CA PRO A 377 -17.60 -12.12 -11.40
C PRO A 377 -18.13 -11.63 -10.05
N ASP A 378 -19.38 -11.97 -9.76
CA ASP A 378 -20.07 -11.66 -8.51
C ASP A 378 -19.45 -12.41 -7.32
N THR A 379 -18.94 -11.67 -6.34
CA THR A 379 -18.24 -12.20 -5.15
C THR A 379 -19.19 -12.61 -4.02
N ALA A 380 -20.51 -12.41 -4.16
CA ALA A 380 -21.48 -12.71 -3.10
C ALA A 380 -21.51 -14.19 -2.67
N THR A 381 -20.93 -15.11 -3.45
CA THR A 381 -20.94 -16.56 -3.19
C THR A 381 -19.69 -17.12 -2.48
N LEU A 382 -18.73 -16.27 -2.08
CA LEU A 382 -17.43 -16.72 -1.54
C LEU A 382 -17.36 -16.84 -0.01
N LYS A 383 -18.34 -16.33 0.75
CA LYS A 383 -18.28 -16.27 2.23
C LYS A 383 -18.31 -17.63 2.94
N ASP A 384 -18.89 -18.67 2.32
CA ASP A 384 -19.13 -19.94 3.02
C ASP A 384 -18.08 -21.04 2.75
N ARG A 385 -16.99 -20.77 2.02
CA ARG A 385 -16.09 -21.84 1.53
C ARG A 385 -14.66 -21.86 2.08
N TYR A 386 -14.30 -20.93 2.97
CA TYR A 386 -12.93 -20.83 3.53
C TYR A 386 -12.91 -20.98 5.07
N ALA A 387 -13.60 -21.99 5.59
CA ALA A 387 -13.40 -22.41 6.98
C ALA A 387 -12.14 -23.30 7.07
N ILE A 388 -11.03 -22.73 7.53
CA ILE A 388 -9.79 -23.48 7.81
C ILE A 388 -10.03 -24.30 9.09
N GLN A 389 -9.72 -25.60 9.07
CA GLN A 389 -9.85 -26.48 10.24
C GLN A 389 -8.54 -26.51 11.04
N ASP A 390 -8.65 -26.57 12.37
CA ASP A 390 -7.52 -26.55 13.33
C ASP A 390 -6.45 -27.65 13.11
N GLN A 391 -6.80 -28.74 12.42
CA GLN A 391 -5.87 -29.81 12.10
C GLN A 391 -4.89 -29.43 10.97
N ASP A 392 -5.29 -28.55 10.05
CA ASP A 392 -4.47 -28.15 8.90
C ASP A 392 -3.32 -27.22 9.33
N LEU A 393 -3.54 -26.38 10.36
CA LEU A 393 -2.53 -25.51 10.98
C LEU A 393 -1.41 -26.30 11.70
N LYS A 394 -1.76 -27.45 12.31
CA LYS A 394 -0.78 -28.30 13.02
C LYS A 394 0.13 -29.08 12.08
N GLN A 395 -0.29 -29.31 10.83
CA GLN A 395 0.53 -30.03 9.86
C GLN A 395 1.55 -29.12 9.17
N ALA A 396 1.19 -27.84 8.92
CA ALA A 396 2.06 -26.82 8.33
C ALA A 396 3.26 -26.45 9.23
N THR A 397 3.10 -26.51 10.55
CA THR A 397 4.13 -26.15 11.55
C THR A 397 5.25 -27.18 11.70
N SER A 398 5.11 -28.38 11.13
CA SER A 398 6.08 -29.49 11.29
C SER A 398 7.31 -29.43 10.35
N ASN A 399 7.28 -28.63 9.29
CA ASN A 399 8.37 -28.54 8.30
C ASN A 399 9.18 -27.24 8.47
N LYS A 400 10.02 -27.19 9.52
CA LYS A 400 10.95 -26.09 9.81
C LYS A 400 12.21 -26.14 8.93
N GLN A 401 12.09 -25.93 7.62
CA GLN A 401 13.26 -25.62 6.78
C GLN A 401 13.01 -24.41 5.87
N ASN A 402 13.73 -23.33 6.20
CA ASN A 402 14.06 -22.17 5.37
C ASN A 402 12.94 -21.21 4.94
N GLY A 403 12.14 -20.73 5.90
CA GLY A 403 11.77 -19.30 6.05
C GLY A 403 11.02 -18.57 4.93
N ILE A 404 10.73 -19.21 3.79
CA ILE A 404 9.86 -18.75 2.72
C ILE A 404 9.09 -19.98 2.28
N PHE A 405 7.78 -19.99 2.47
CA PHE A 405 6.90 -21.06 1.99
C PHE A 405 6.34 -20.66 0.63
N PRO A 406 6.93 -21.06 -0.51
CA PRO A 406 6.17 -21.02 -1.76
C PRO A 406 4.91 -21.86 -1.55
N LEU A 407 3.76 -21.34 -1.98
CA LEU A 407 2.51 -22.09 -1.97
C LEU A 407 2.71 -23.32 -2.86
N ARG A 408 2.92 -24.49 -2.25
CA ARG A 408 3.10 -25.72 -3.01
C ARG A 408 1.75 -26.20 -3.49
N LEU A 409 1.50 -26.01 -4.77
CA LEU A 409 0.28 -26.42 -5.43
C LEU A 409 0.46 -27.83 -6.01
N THR A 410 -0.51 -28.70 -5.81
CA THR A 410 -0.59 -30.00 -6.48
C THR A 410 -1.90 -30.06 -7.26
N LEU A 411 -1.79 -30.21 -8.58
CA LEU A 411 -2.93 -30.39 -9.46
C LEU A 411 -3.13 -31.87 -9.73
N SER A 412 -4.33 -32.38 -9.44
CA SER A 412 -4.73 -33.76 -9.74
C SER A 412 -6.13 -33.80 -10.35
N GLY A 413 -6.33 -34.64 -11.37
CA GLY A 413 -7.62 -34.83 -12.06
C GLY A 413 -7.65 -34.39 -13.53
N GLU A 414 -8.71 -34.77 -14.23
CA GLU A 414 -8.99 -34.39 -15.62
C GLU A 414 -9.96 -33.19 -15.67
N GLU A 415 -10.22 -32.61 -16.86
CA GLU A 415 -10.94 -31.32 -17.05
C GLU A 415 -12.23 -31.13 -16.23
N LYS A 416 -12.96 -32.21 -15.91
CA LYS A 416 -14.21 -32.17 -15.13
C LYS A 416 -14.08 -32.60 -13.66
N SER A 417 -12.92 -33.07 -13.23
CA SER A 417 -12.62 -33.56 -11.87
C SER A 417 -11.35 -32.94 -11.28
N CYS A 418 -10.99 -31.73 -11.73
CA CYS A 418 -9.79 -31.05 -11.30
C CYS A 418 -9.82 -30.73 -9.81
N ARG A 419 -8.71 -31.04 -9.14
CA ARG A 419 -8.43 -30.74 -7.75
C ARG A 419 -7.09 -30.02 -7.66
N LEU A 420 -7.10 -28.88 -6.99
CA LEU A 420 -5.92 -28.10 -6.66
C LEU A 420 -5.72 -28.20 -5.15
N THR A 421 -4.72 -28.96 -4.73
CA THR A 421 -4.31 -29.03 -3.33
C THR A 421 -3.23 -27.99 -3.08
N VAL A 422 -3.44 -27.13 -2.09
CA VAL A 422 -2.44 -26.18 -1.62
C VAL A 422 -1.87 -26.74 -0.34
N ALA A 423 -0.58 -27.09 -0.34
CA ALA A 423 0.05 -27.68 0.83
C ALA A 423 -0.10 -26.74 2.05
N GLY A 424 -0.73 -27.23 3.11
CA GLY A 424 -0.98 -26.48 4.34
C GLY A 424 -2.21 -25.56 4.32
N LEU A 425 -2.92 -25.42 3.20
CA LEU A 425 -4.13 -24.57 3.08
C LEU A 425 -5.38 -25.30 2.56
N GLY A 426 -5.27 -26.60 2.27
CA GLY A 426 -6.41 -27.45 1.91
C GLY A 426 -6.60 -27.65 0.40
N GLU A 427 -7.81 -28.02 0.00
CA GLU A 427 -8.11 -28.53 -1.34
C GLU A 427 -9.24 -27.74 -2.02
N VAL A 428 -8.97 -27.21 -3.20
CA VAL A 428 -9.95 -26.56 -4.07
C VAL A 428 -10.41 -27.55 -5.14
N LYS A 429 -11.72 -27.70 -5.33
CA LYS A 429 -12.34 -28.68 -6.26
C LYS A 429 -13.23 -28.02 -7.30
N GLY A 430 -13.43 -28.70 -8.43
CA GLY A 430 -14.43 -28.35 -9.44
C GLY A 430 -14.01 -27.17 -10.31
N VAL A 431 -14.96 -26.36 -10.76
CA VAL A 431 -14.77 -25.26 -11.74
C VAL A 431 -13.72 -24.24 -11.29
N ASN A 432 -13.57 -24.02 -9.98
CA ASN A 432 -12.57 -23.10 -9.45
C ASN A 432 -11.14 -23.66 -9.57
N ALA A 433 -10.97 -24.99 -9.48
CA ALA A 433 -9.68 -25.65 -9.68
C ALA A 433 -9.33 -25.79 -11.17
N SER A 434 -10.33 -25.87 -12.06
CA SER A 434 -10.09 -26.03 -13.50
C SER A 434 -9.48 -24.79 -14.15
N VAL A 435 -9.54 -23.60 -13.52
CA VAL A 435 -8.92 -22.36 -14.03
C VAL A 435 -7.40 -22.48 -14.16
N VAL A 436 -6.76 -23.33 -13.34
CA VAL A 436 -5.31 -23.51 -13.34
C VAL A 436 -4.85 -24.52 -14.40
N VAL A 437 -5.75 -25.38 -14.90
CA VAL A 437 -5.43 -26.41 -15.90
C VAL A 437 -4.91 -25.80 -17.22
N PRO A 438 -5.54 -24.77 -17.80
CA PRO A 438 -5.03 -24.10 -19.01
C PRO A 438 -3.70 -23.38 -18.81
N MET A 439 -3.29 -23.10 -17.57
CA MET A 439 -2.04 -22.40 -17.26
C MET A 439 -0.84 -23.34 -17.18
N ARG A 440 -1.10 -24.62 -16.90
CA ARG A 440 -0.08 -25.66 -16.70
C ARG A 440 0.86 -25.88 -17.90
N PRO A 441 0.42 -25.90 -19.17
CA PRO A 441 1.33 -26.17 -20.30
C PRO A 441 2.44 -25.13 -20.42
N VAL A 442 2.12 -23.84 -20.28
CA VAL A 442 3.10 -22.74 -20.36
C VAL A 442 4.10 -22.83 -19.21
N HIS A 443 3.60 -23.15 -18.02
CA HIS A 443 4.42 -23.37 -16.84
C HIS A 443 5.36 -24.57 -17.02
N ASP A 444 4.85 -25.72 -17.43
CA ASP A 444 5.63 -26.95 -17.58
C ASP A 444 6.69 -26.81 -18.69
N GLU A 445 6.39 -26.05 -19.76
CA GLU A 445 7.39 -25.65 -20.76
C GLU A 445 8.50 -24.77 -20.19
N ASP A 446 8.17 -23.79 -19.34
CA ASP A 446 9.16 -22.89 -18.76
C ASP A 446 10.04 -23.57 -17.71
N VAL A 447 9.46 -24.49 -16.93
CA VAL A 447 10.20 -25.39 -16.05
C VAL A 447 11.11 -26.31 -16.87
N GLY A 448 10.59 -26.96 -17.91
CA GLY A 448 11.36 -27.85 -18.79
C GLY A 448 12.47 -27.11 -19.56
N GLY A 449 12.26 -25.84 -19.87
CA GLY A 449 13.22 -24.94 -20.50
C GLY A 449 14.25 -24.32 -19.55
N GLY A 450 14.19 -24.63 -18.24
CA GLY A 450 15.15 -24.15 -17.25
C GLY A 450 15.07 -22.65 -16.98
N ARG A 451 13.94 -21.99 -17.25
CA ARG A 451 13.76 -20.58 -16.88
C ARG A 451 13.76 -20.45 -15.35
N VAL A 452 14.20 -19.30 -14.85
CA VAL A 452 14.03 -18.96 -13.44
C VAL A 452 12.60 -18.48 -13.20
N ALA A 453 11.99 -18.81 -12.06
CA ALA A 453 10.56 -18.59 -11.77
C ALA A 453 10.08 -17.14 -12.02
N LYS A 454 10.94 -16.15 -11.78
CA LYS A 454 10.68 -14.73 -12.06
C LYS A 454 10.54 -14.36 -13.55
N GLU A 455 10.90 -15.28 -14.45
CA GLU A 455 10.86 -15.14 -15.91
C GLU A 455 9.84 -16.09 -16.56
N PHE A 456 9.01 -16.76 -15.75
CA PHE A 456 7.93 -17.60 -16.27
C PHE A 456 6.91 -16.75 -17.02
N ARG A 457 6.49 -17.26 -18.18
CA ARG A 457 5.54 -16.62 -19.07
C ARG A 457 4.14 -16.75 -18.48
N PHE A 458 3.41 -15.63 -18.44
CA PHE A 458 2.01 -15.63 -18.07
C PHE A 458 1.14 -16.24 -19.18
N THR A 459 0.16 -17.06 -18.80
CA THR A 459 -0.90 -17.49 -19.72
C THR A 459 -1.88 -16.34 -19.94
N ALA A 460 -2.10 -15.95 -21.20
CA ALA A 460 -3.03 -14.87 -21.53
C ALA A 460 -4.46 -15.19 -21.07
N SER A 461 -5.14 -14.22 -20.46
CA SER A 461 -6.51 -14.40 -19.92
C SER A 461 -7.52 -14.87 -20.96
N GLY A 462 -7.39 -14.44 -22.22
CA GLY A 462 -8.22 -14.91 -23.34
C GLY A 462 -8.02 -16.40 -23.67
N ALA A 463 -6.81 -16.92 -23.50
CA ALA A 463 -6.51 -18.35 -23.71
C ALA A 463 -7.09 -19.20 -22.58
N VAL A 464 -7.03 -18.70 -21.34
CA VAL A 464 -7.65 -19.35 -20.17
C VAL A 464 -9.18 -19.37 -20.33
N ALA A 465 -9.79 -18.25 -20.73
CA ALA A 465 -11.23 -18.15 -20.95
C ALA A 465 -11.73 -19.05 -22.10
N ALA A 466 -10.96 -19.14 -23.20
CA ALA A 466 -11.29 -20.01 -24.33
C ALA A 466 -11.23 -21.51 -23.95
N ALA A 467 -10.26 -21.91 -23.14
CA ALA A 467 -10.11 -23.29 -22.68
C ALA A 467 -11.20 -23.73 -21.67
N LEU A 468 -11.81 -22.78 -20.96
CA LEU A 468 -12.87 -23.03 -19.97
C LEU A 468 -14.29 -23.05 -20.56
N ASN A 469 -14.47 -22.66 -21.83
CA ASN A 469 -15.77 -22.64 -22.50
C ASN A 469 -16.01 -23.93 -23.33
N PRO A 470 -17.02 -24.76 -22.99
CA PRO A 470 -17.25 -26.05 -23.65
C PRO A 470 -17.87 -25.96 -25.06
N THR A 471 -18.18 -24.78 -25.59
CA THR A 471 -18.82 -24.60 -26.90
C THR A 471 -17.88 -24.39 -28.08
N SER A 472 -16.56 -24.36 -27.86
CA SER A 472 -15.57 -24.25 -28.94
C SER A 472 -14.60 -25.44 -28.95
N ARG A 473 -15.04 -26.60 -29.44
CA ARG A 473 -14.13 -27.67 -29.90
C ARG A 473 -14.59 -28.24 -31.24
N LEU A 474 -14.19 -27.58 -32.32
CA LEU A 474 -13.53 -28.29 -33.41
C LEU A 474 -12.05 -28.31 -33.03
N TRP A 475 -11.46 -29.50 -32.93
CA TRP A 475 -10.10 -29.87 -33.39
C TRP A 475 -9.75 -31.26 -32.84
N SER A 476 -9.79 -32.19 -33.80
CA SER A 476 -9.12 -33.48 -33.98
C SER A 476 -8.16 -34.00 -32.90
N SER A 477 -8.48 -35.22 -32.45
CA SER A 477 -7.59 -36.37 -32.24
C SER A 477 -6.14 -36.22 -32.73
N ALA A 478 -5.19 -36.03 -31.81
CA ALA A 478 -3.82 -36.55 -31.88
C ALA A 478 -2.99 -36.07 -30.68
N PHE A 479 -3.21 -36.57 -29.46
CA PHE A 479 -2.20 -36.56 -28.38
C PHE A 479 -2.61 -37.58 -27.29
N CYS A 480 -2.68 -38.85 -27.69
CA CYS A 480 -2.66 -39.98 -26.76
C CYS A 480 -1.48 -40.86 -27.15
N ALA A 481 -0.32 -40.63 -26.53
CA ALA A 481 0.70 -41.64 -26.20
C ALA A 481 1.91 -40.96 -25.54
N ALA A 482 2.45 -41.64 -24.52
CA ALA A 482 3.59 -41.31 -23.67
C ALA A 482 3.28 -40.33 -22.51
N GLY A 483 3.41 -40.68 -21.24
CA GLY A 483 3.83 -41.91 -20.58
C GLY A 483 3.72 -41.67 -19.08
N ALA A 484 3.27 -42.68 -18.34
CA ALA A 484 3.20 -42.65 -16.89
C ALA A 484 4.61 -42.45 -16.32
N ASN A 485 4.81 -41.34 -15.61
CA ASN A 485 5.83 -41.24 -14.57
C ASN A 485 5.41 -40.14 -13.59
N SER A 486 5.01 -40.56 -12.39
CA SER A 486 4.85 -39.70 -11.23
C SER A 486 6.22 -39.13 -10.85
N LYS A 487 6.43 -37.85 -11.14
CA LYS A 487 7.45 -37.05 -10.44
C LYS A 487 6.75 -35.87 -9.81
N ASN A 488 6.83 -35.82 -8.47
CA ASN A 488 6.49 -34.66 -7.66
C ASN A 488 7.25 -33.45 -8.21
N SER A 489 6.55 -32.57 -8.92
CA SER A 489 7.03 -31.23 -9.28
C SER A 489 6.53 -30.29 -8.20
N THR A 490 7.45 -29.52 -7.65
CA THR A 490 7.17 -28.50 -6.62
C THR A 490 6.83 -27.22 -7.38
N LEU A 491 5.58 -26.77 -7.26
CA LEU A 491 5.11 -25.45 -7.70
C LEU A 491 5.50 -24.38 -6.69
#